data_AF-A0A9D5U2C5-F1
#
_entry.id   AF-A0A9D5U2C5-F1
#
_cell.length_a   1.000
_cell.length_b   1.000
_cell.length_c   1.000
_cell.angle_alpha   90.00
_cell.angle_beta   90.00
_cell.angle_gamma   90.00
#
_symmetry.space_group_name_H-M   'P 1'
#
loop_
_entity.id
_entity.type
_entity.pdbx_description
1 polymer ?
#
loop_
_entity_poly.entity_id
_entity_poly.type
_entity_poly.pdbx_seq_one_letter_code
_entity_poly.pdbx_strand_id
1 'polypeptide(L)'
;MRILLPEIEMRRARRGLGLALAACLWAAGTAARGGDYTWVAPGAGSWSTASNWSPPVGPPRSAGDRAIFSASGGGNCTALLPVDCGTLEVRAGYAGTLAGLSLKFKQVFVGGGTVLAAVTCNGDVEYASGVLTSLILEGEGVFSGTNGAALFSLRIAPACIRRRIF
;
A
#
# COMPACT_ATOMS: atom_id res chain seq x y z
N MET A 1 -53.36 5.83 57.33
CA MET A 1 -52.74 7.01 56.70
C MET A 1 -51.58 6.52 55.83
N ARG A 2 -51.83 6.26 54.55
CA ARG A 2 -50.85 5.73 53.59
C ARG A 2 -50.31 6.91 52.77
N ILE A 3 -49.02 7.16 52.86
CA ILE A 3 -48.33 8.21 52.10
C ILE A 3 -47.83 7.58 50.80
N LEU A 4 -48.41 7.97 49.66
CA LEU A 4 -47.97 7.59 48.32
C LEU A 4 -46.98 8.65 47.82
N LEU A 5 -45.71 8.27 47.62
CA LEU A 5 -44.73 9.14 46.98
C LEU A 5 -44.87 9.08 45.44
N PRO A 6 -44.70 10.20 44.73
CA PRO A 6 -45.05 10.32 43.32
C PRO A 6 -43.97 9.74 42.38
N GLU A 7 -44.41 8.78 41.57
CA GLU A 7 -43.67 7.99 40.57
C GLU A 7 -43.26 8.78 39.30
N ILE A 8 -43.31 10.12 39.36
CA ILE A 8 -43.30 11.00 38.17
C ILE A 8 -41.88 11.40 37.74
N GLU A 9 -40.89 11.39 38.64
CA GLU A 9 -39.54 11.91 38.37
C GLU A 9 -38.66 10.98 37.51
N MET A 10 -38.94 9.68 37.46
CA MET A 10 -38.06 8.71 36.77
C MET A 10 -38.20 8.65 35.23
N ARG A 11 -39.14 9.40 34.62
CA ARG A 11 -39.32 9.38 33.16
C ARG A 11 -38.45 10.40 32.40
N ARG A 12 -37.87 11.39 33.07
CA ARG A 12 -37.07 12.44 32.40
C ARG A 12 -35.61 12.05 32.13
N ALA A 13 -35.01 11.16 32.92
CA ALA A 13 -33.60 10.78 32.76
C ALA A 13 -33.30 9.91 31.53
N ARG A 14 -34.28 9.18 30.98
CA ARG A 14 -34.06 8.25 29.84
C ARG A 14 -34.01 8.92 28.47
N ARG A 15 -34.39 10.19 28.35
CA ARG A 15 -34.42 10.90 27.05
C ARG A 15 -33.12 11.65 26.71
N GLY A 16 -32.19 11.79 27.67
CA GLY A 16 -30.92 12.50 27.45
C GLY A 16 -29.81 11.65 26.84
N LEU A 17 -29.86 10.31 26.96
CA LEU A 17 -28.75 9.43 26.56
C LEU A 17 -28.71 9.12 25.05
N GLY A 18 -29.81 9.31 24.33
CA GLY A 18 -29.91 8.95 22.91
C GLY A 18 -29.21 9.90 21.94
N LEU A 19 -29.00 11.16 22.34
CA LEU A 19 -28.44 12.20 21.46
C LEU A 19 -26.90 12.25 21.45
N ALA A 20 -26.22 11.69 22.44
CA ALA A 20 -24.75 11.69 22.49
C ALA A 20 -24.10 10.64 21.57
N LEU A 21 -24.79 9.51 21.29
CA LEU A 21 -24.26 8.42 20.46
C LEU A 21 -24.29 8.73 18.95
N ALA A 22 -25.16 9.62 18.49
CA ALA A 22 -25.26 9.99 17.08
C ALA A 22 -24.11 10.93 16.62
N ALA A 23 -23.54 11.72 17.52
CA ALA A 23 -22.44 12.64 17.19
C ALA A 23 -21.09 11.93 17.02
N CYS A 24 -20.86 10.81 17.69
CA CYS A 24 -19.60 10.05 17.59
C CYS A 24 -19.46 9.27 16.27
N LEU A 25 -20.57 8.97 15.57
CA LEU A 25 -20.56 8.24 14.29
C LEU A 25 -20.16 9.13 13.10
N TRP A 26 -20.27 10.45 13.20
CA TRP A 26 -19.83 11.39 12.16
C TRP A 26 -18.34 11.73 12.24
N ALA A 27 -17.69 11.43 13.36
CA ALA A 27 -16.24 11.58 13.55
C ALA A 27 -15.47 10.28 13.22
N ALA A 28 -16.12 9.28 12.62
CA ALA A 28 -15.41 8.18 11.97
C ALA A 28 -14.67 8.76 10.77
N GLY A 29 -13.44 9.22 11.04
CA GLY A 29 -12.62 9.98 10.13
C GLY A 29 -12.54 9.31 8.77
N THR A 30 -12.62 10.12 7.71
CA THR A 30 -12.10 9.77 6.41
C THR A 30 -10.70 9.21 6.62
N ALA A 31 -10.54 7.88 6.62
CA ALA A 31 -9.23 7.29 6.48
C ALA A 31 -8.63 7.95 5.24
N ALA A 32 -7.53 8.69 5.42
CA ALA A 32 -6.85 9.34 4.32
C ALA A 32 -6.43 8.24 3.35
N ARG A 33 -7.26 8.02 2.32
CA ARG A 33 -6.93 7.12 1.24
C ARG A 33 -5.74 7.75 0.53
N GLY A 34 -4.63 7.04 0.46
CA GLY A 34 -3.48 7.57 -0.26
C GLY A 34 -3.81 7.77 -1.73
N GLY A 35 -3.01 8.63 -2.37
CA GLY A 35 -3.20 9.00 -3.76
C GLY A 35 -2.65 7.94 -4.71
N ASP A 36 -3.24 7.87 -5.89
CA ASP A 36 -2.68 7.12 -7.02
C ASP A 36 -1.74 8.04 -7.82
N TYR A 37 -0.51 7.59 -8.02
CA TYR A 37 0.49 8.29 -8.82
C TYR A 37 0.96 7.38 -9.95
N THR A 38 0.70 7.81 -11.17
CA THR A 38 1.06 7.05 -12.37
C THR A 38 2.37 7.58 -12.94
N TRP A 39 3.32 6.69 -13.20
CA TRP A 39 4.53 7.00 -13.93
C TRP A 39 4.19 7.32 -15.39
N VAL A 40 4.61 8.49 -15.86
CA VAL A 40 4.30 9.00 -17.21
C VAL A 40 5.55 9.37 -18.01
N ALA A 41 6.75 9.13 -17.48
CA ALA A 41 7.98 9.43 -18.20
C ALA A 41 8.06 8.57 -19.49
N PRO A 42 8.19 9.20 -20.68
CA PRO A 42 8.28 8.46 -21.94
C PRO A 42 9.66 7.82 -22.13
N GLY A 43 10.68 8.35 -21.45
CA GLY A 43 12.05 7.84 -21.43
C GLY A 43 12.56 7.63 -20.01
N ALA A 44 13.84 7.27 -19.87
CA ALA A 44 14.45 7.06 -18.56
C ALA A 44 14.33 8.31 -17.67
N GLY A 45 13.99 8.12 -16.40
CA GLY A 45 13.79 9.21 -15.45
C GLY A 45 14.00 8.79 -14.00
N SER A 46 14.06 9.77 -13.11
CA SER A 46 14.18 9.52 -11.67
C SER A 46 12.82 9.52 -10.98
N TRP A 47 12.67 8.63 -9.98
CA TRP A 47 11.51 8.55 -9.09
C TRP A 47 11.20 9.89 -8.41
N SER A 48 12.22 10.66 -8.02
CA SER A 48 12.02 11.91 -7.28
C SER A 48 11.56 13.09 -8.16
N THR A 49 11.66 12.97 -9.49
CA THR A 49 11.29 14.04 -10.43
C THR A 49 9.78 14.13 -10.57
N ALA A 50 9.17 15.24 -10.09
CA ALA A 50 7.72 15.42 -10.08
C ALA A 50 7.05 15.35 -11.47
N SER A 51 7.72 15.83 -12.52
CA SER A 51 7.19 15.80 -13.89
C SER A 51 7.10 14.39 -14.48
N ASN A 52 7.70 13.38 -13.85
CA ASN A 52 7.60 11.99 -14.27
C ASN A 52 6.36 11.27 -13.72
N TRP A 53 5.57 11.96 -12.90
CA TRP A 53 4.37 11.43 -12.27
C TRP A 53 3.12 12.19 -12.70
N SER A 54 2.00 11.48 -12.71
CA SER A 54 0.66 12.05 -12.81
C SER A 54 -0.14 11.65 -11.57
N PRO A 55 -0.68 12.60 -10.79
CA PRO A 55 -0.59 14.05 -10.99
C PRO A 55 0.85 14.60 -10.85
N PRO A 56 1.20 15.72 -11.53
CA PRO A 56 2.57 16.25 -11.58
C PRO A 56 2.96 17.03 -10.31
N VAL A 57 2.55 16.53 -9.14
CA VAL A 57 2.83 17.11 -7.82
C VAL A 57 4.00 16.41 -7.12
N GLY A 58 4.48 15.30 -7.69
CA GLY A 58 5.55 14.48 -7.12
C GLY A 58 5.29 12.98 -7.23
N PRO A 59 6.27 12.16 -6.82
CA PRO A 59 6.04 10.74 -6.56
C PRO A 59 5.04 10.52 -5.41
N PRO A 60 4.57 9.28 -5.22
CA PRO A 60 4.04 8.79 -3.94
C PRO A 60 4.96 9.16 -2.78
N ARG A 61 4.38 9.65 -1.67
CA ARG A 61 5.14 10.09 -0.48
C ARG A 61 4.61 9.53 0.85
N SER A 62 3.51 8.78 0.82
CA SER A 62 2.89 8.22 2.00
C SER A 62 2.72 6.71 1.92
N ALA A 63 2.72 6.04 3.08
CA ALA A 63 2.46 4.61 3.20
C ALA A 63 1.01 4.18 2.86
N GLY A 64 0.16 5.12 2.43
CA GLY A 64 -1.15 4.85 1.83
C GLY A 64 -1.17 5.03 0.31
N ASP A 65 -0.17 5.69 -0.27
CA ASP A 65 -0.14 6.02 -1.70
C ASP A 65 0.19 4.80 -2.56
N ARG A 66 -0.23 4.86 -3.83
CA ARG A 66 0.02 3.83 -4.83
C ARG A 66 0.91 4.36 -5.95
N ALA A 67 1.98 3.64 -6.24
CA ALA A 67 2.80 3.84 -7.41
C ALA A 67 2.32 2.94 -8.55
N ILE A 68 1.95 3.51 -9.69
CA ILE A 68 1.41 2.79 -10.83
C ILE A 68 2.35 2.96 -12.03
N PHE A 69 2.90 1.85 -12.51
CA PHE A 69 3.63 1.78 -13.78
C PHE A 69 2.74 1.07 -14.79
N SER A 70 2.47 1.71 -15.92
CA SER A 70 1.58 1.16 -16.96
C SER A 70 2.11 1.46 -18.36
N ALA A 71 1.42 0.99 -19.39
CA ALA A 71 1.78 1.28 -20.78
C ALA A 71 1.85 2.80 -21.11
N SER A 72 1.24 3.66 -20.27
CA SER A 72 1.28 5.13 -20.43
C SER A 72 2.65 5.76 -20.18
N GLY A 73 3.50 5.12 -19.38
CA GLY A 73 4.86 5.57 -19.11
C GLY A 73 5.80 4.41 -19.37
N GLY A 74 6.42 4.34 -20.54
CA GLY A 74 7.28 3.22 -20.94
C GLY A 74 8.74 3.35 -20.48
N GLY A 75 9.11 4.50 -19.91
CA GLY A 75 10.47 4.82 -19.57
C GLY A 75 10.98 4.17 -18.29
N ASN A 76 12.27 3.83 -18.24
CA ASN A 76 12.93 3.32 -17.05
C ASN A 76 12.80 4.29 -15.87
N CYS A 77 12.67 3.76 -14.66
CA CYS A 77 12.60 4.54 -13.43
C CYS A 77 13.77 4.18 -12.50
N THR A 78 14.49 5.19 -12.03
CA THR A 78 15.53 5.04 -11.02
C THR A 78 15.16 5.77 -9.73
N ALA A 79 15.19 5.08 -8.59
CA ALA A 79 15.26 5.74 -7.28
C ALA A 79 16.64 5.50 -6.70
N LEU A 80 17.25 6.54 -6.14
CA LEU A 80 18.56 6.43 -5.47
C LEU A 80 18.42 6.53 -3.94
N LEU A 81 17.24 6.88 -3.47
CA LEU A 81 16.88 6.98 -2.06
C LEU A 81 15.82 5.93 -1.73
N PRO A 82 15.74 5.46 -0.48
CA PRO A 82 14.64 4.61 -0.05
C PRO A 82 13.30 5.29 -0.33
N VAL A 83 12.35 4.50 -0.83
CA VAL A 83 11.00 4.94 -1.13
C VAL A 83 10.06 4.26 -0.16
N ASP A 84 9.18 5.04 0.45
CA ASP A 84 8.07 4.56 1.27
C ASP A 84 6.76 4.83 0.52
N CYS A 85 6.10 3.78 0.05
CA CYS A 85 4.74 3.90 -0.47
C CYS A 85 3.90 2.67 -0.06
N GLY A 86 2.58 2.82 -0.07
CA GLY A 86 1.69 1.73 0.34
C GLY A 86 1.77 0.55 -0.63
N THR A 87 1.58 0.84 -1.92
CA THR A 87 1.43 -0.19 -2.95
C THR A 87 2.26 0.13 -4.18
N LEU A 88 2.98 -0.86 -4.69
CA LEU A 88 3.55 -0.85 -6.04
C LEU A 88 2.68 -1.69 -6.97
N GLU A 89 2.28 -1.10 -8.09
CA GLU A 89 1.60 -1.80 -9.17
C GLU A 89 2.36 -1.60 -10.48
N VAL A 90 2.95 -2.67 -11.00
CA VAL A 90 3.51 -2.70 -12.35
C VAL A 90 2.52 -3.44 -13.24
N ARG A 91 1.75 -2.72 -14.03
CA ARG A 91 0.71 -3.29 -14.89
C ARG A 91 1.28 -3.98 -16.12
N ALA A 92 0.47 -4.90 -16.67
CA ALA A 92 0.73 -5.47 -17.99
C ALA A 92 0.91 -4.36 -19.04
N GLY A 93 1.85 -4.58 -19.96
CA GLY A 93 2.21 -3.63 -21.01
C GLY A 93 3.23 -2.56 -20.60
N TYR A 94 3.59 -2.43 -19.32
CA TYR A 94 4.78 -1.67 -18.94
C TYR A 94 6.04 -2.41 -19.42
N ALA A 95 6.88 -1.73 -20.20
CA ALA A 95 8.12 -2.31 -20.76
C ALA A 95 9.39 -1.81 -20.06
N GLY A 96 9.27 -0.81 -19.18
CA GLY A 96 10.41 -0.18 -18.54
C GLY A 96 11.04 -1.03 -17.44
N THR A 97 12.21 -0.58 -17.01
CA THR A 97 12.95 -1.17 -15.89
C THR A 97 12.86 -0.28 -14.65
N LEU A 98 12.58 -0.87 -13.50
CA LEU A 98 12.66 -0.23 -12.18
C LEU A 98 13.99 -0.62 -11.52
N ALA A 99 14.86 0.36 -11.23
CA ALA A 99 16.20 0.12 -10.71
C ALA A 99 16.58 1.05 -9.54
N GLY A 100 17.57 0.62 -8.74
CA GLY A 100 18.15 1.40 -7.64
C GLY A 100 17.26 1.51 -6.38
N LEU A 101 16.06 0.95 -6.43
CA LEU A 101 15.08 1.24 -5.41
C LEU A 101 15.26 0.34 -4.16
N SER A 102 15.48 0.93 -2.98
CA SER A 102 15.12 0.26 -1.73
C SER A 102 13.66 0.59 -1.46
N LEU A 103 12.78 -0.28 -1.96
CA LEU A 103 11.35 -0.07 -1.88
C LEU A 103 10.81 -0.73 -0.64
N LYS A 104 10.15 0.04 0.23
CA LYS A 104 9.33 -0.51 1.30
C LYS A 104 7.88 -0.38 0.88
N PHE A 105 7.25 -1.51 0.59
CA PHE A 105 5.83 -1.56 0.26
C PHE A 105 5.08 -2.46 1.22
N LYS A 106 3.79 -2.18 1.39
CA LYS A 106 2.87 -3.12 2.04
C LYS A 106 2.37 -4.15 1.04
N GLN A 107 2.25 -3.78 -0.23
CA GLN A 107 1.77 -4.67 -1.28
C GLN A 107 2.50 -4.43 -2.58
N VAL A 108 2.79 -5.52 -3.30
CA VAL A 108 3.49 -5.47 -4.60
C VAL A 108 2.76 -6.34 -5.61
N PHE A 109 2.38 -5.73 -6.73
CA PHE A 109 1.79 -6.40 -7.88
C PHE A 109 2.69 -6.22 -9.10
N VAL A 110 3.18 -7.32 -9.66
CA VAL A 110 4.00 -7.30 -10.88
C VAL A 110 3.29 -8.08 -11.98
N GLY A 111 2.76 -7.34 -12.94
CA GLY A 111 2.07 -7.82 -14.12
C GLY A 111 2.78 -7.46 -15.43
N GLY A 112 3.95 -6.82 -15.39
CA GLY A 112 4.77 -6.44 -16.55
C GLY A 112 6.17 -5.95 -16.15
N GLY A 113 6.93 -5.46 -17.11
CA GLY A 113 8.24 -4.81 -16.91
C GLY A 113 9.32 -5.69 -16.26
N THR A 114 10.41 -5.01 -15.89
CA THR A 114 11.51 -5.62 -15.13
C THR A 114 11.78 -4.80 -13.86
N VAL A 115 11.82 -5.47 -12.72
CA VAL A 115 12.17 -4.87 -11.42
C VAL A 115 13.53 -5.44 -11.00
N LEU A 116 14.59 -4.64 -11.20
CA LEU A 116 15.98 -4.98 -10.89
C LEU A 116 16.42 -4.50 -9.49
N ALA A 117 15.46 -4.31 -8.60
CA ALA A 117 15.65 -3.73 -7.29
C ALA A 117 15.43 -4.77 -6.19
N ALA A 118 16.13 -4.62 -5.06
CA ALA A 118 15.76 -5.36 -3.85
C ALA A 118 14.45 -4.77 -3.33
N VAL A 119 13.35 -5.47 -3.59
CA VAL A 119 12.04 -5.06 -3.09
C VAL A 119 11.91 -5.57 -1.67
N THR A 120 11.71 -4.66 -0.73
CA THR A 120 11.36 -5.01 0.65
C THR A 120 9.84 -4.89 0.80
N CYS A 121 9.15 -6.00 1.05
CA CYS A 121 7.71 -6.01 1.26
C CYS A 121 7.37 -6.39 2.71
N ASN A 122 6.41 -5.67 3.30
CA ASN A 122 5.81 -5.97 4.60
C ASN A 122 4.33 -6.34 4.42
N GLY A 123 4.07 -7.23 3.47
CA GLY A 123 2.75 -7.76 3.12
C GLY A 123 2.79 -8.58 1.84
N ASP A 124 1.66 -8.64 1.15
CA ASP A 124 1.47 -9.58 0.04
C ASP A 124 2.23 -9.16 -1.23
N VAL A 125 2.70 -10.17 -1.97
CA VAL A 125 3.37 -10.01 -3.25
C VAL A 125 2.72 -10.95 -4.27
N GLU A 126 2.17 -10.38 -5.32
CA GLU A 126 1.48 -11.10 -6.39
C GLU A 126 2.17 -10.89 -7.76
N TYR A 127 2.39 -12.00 -8.47
CA TYR A 127 2.95 -12.03 -9.82
C TYR A 127 1.94 -12.53 -10.84
N ALA A 128 1.59 -11.67 -11.79
CA ALA A 128 0.85 -12.06 -12.98
C ALA A 128 1.79 -12.29 -14.17
N SER A 129 2.75 -11.38 -14.39
CA SER A 129 3.81 -11.51 -15.41
C SER A 129 4.95 -10.51 -15.17
N GLY A 130 6.07 -10.63 -15.88
CA GLY A 130 7.25 -9.77 -15.70
C GLY A 130 8.37 -10.43 -14.88
N VAL A 131 9.35 -9.62 -14.48
CA VAL A 131 10.59 -10.11 -13.85
C VAL A 131 10.84 -9.35 -12.55
N LEU A 132 10.94 -10.06 -11.43
CA LEU A 132 11.58 -9.55 -10.20
C LEU A 132 12.86 -10.33 -9.94
N THR A 133 13.98 -9.64 -9.74
CA THR A 133 15.26 -10.32 -9.47
C THR A 133 15.53 -10.60 -7.99
N SER A 134 14.99 -9.80 -7.07
CA SER A 134 15.25 -9.92 -5.64
C SER A 134 14.07 -9.46 -4.79
N LEU A 135 13.62 -10.30 -3.85
CA LEU A 135 12.58 -10.01 -2.87
C LEU A 135 13.09 -10.22 -1.45
N ILE A 136 12.80 -9.27 -0.56
CA ILE A 136 12.98 -9.36 0.88
C ILE A 136 11.61 -9.21 1.53
N LEU A 137 11.16 -10.21 2.29
CA LEU A 137 9.93 -10.13 3.09
C LEU A 137 10.30 -9.79 4.54
N GLU A 138 9.84 -8.64 5.03
CA GLU A 138 10.11 -8.15 6.40
C GLU A 138 8.92 -8.34 7.37
N GLY A 139 7.77 -8.82 6.90
CA GLY A 139 6.63 -9.18 7.74
C GLY A 139 5.84 -10.39 7.26
N GLU A 140 4.60 -10.50 7.71
CA GLU A 140 3.67 -11.53 7.23
C GLU A 140 3.15 -11.13 5.85
N GLY A 141 3.27 -12.04 4.90
CA GLY A 141 2.82 -11.81 3.53
C GLY A 141 2.77 -13.11 2.76
N VAL A 142 1.86 -13.19 1.80
CA VAL A 142 1.74 -14.30 0.86
C VAL A 142 2.50 -13.94 -0.42
N PHE A 143 3.31 -14.88 -0.90
CA PHE A 143 3.87 -14.83 -2.25
C PHE A 143 3.03 -15.74 -3.16
N SER A 144 2.52 -15.19 -4.25
CA SER A 144 1.71 -15.94 -5.22
C SER A 144 2.08 -15.58 -6.67
N GLY A 145 1.85 -16.52 -7.59
CA GLY A 145 2.06 -16.32 -9.02
C GLY A 145 3.34 -16.92 -9.60
N THR A 146 3.63 -16.61 -10.86
CA THR A 146 4.82 -17.10 -11.59
C THR A 146 5.74 -15.93 -11.94
N ASN A 147 6.93 -15.91 -11.35
CA ASN A 147 7.97 -14.95 -11.70
C ASN A 147 8.69 -15.41 -12.97
N GLY A 148 8.82 -14.54 -13.98
CA GLY A 148 9.52 -14.83 -15.23
C GLY A 148 11.04 -14.74 -15.13
N ALA A 149 11.60 -14.46 -13.95
CA ALA A 149 13.04 -14.33 -13.76
C ALA A 149 13.76 -15.68 -13.88
N ALA A 150 14.82 -15.74 -14.69
CA ALA A 150 15.73 -16.89 -14.74
C ALA A 150 16.54 -17.08 -13.44
N LEU A 151 16.75 -15.99 -12.70
CA LEU A 151 17.41 -15.96 -11.39
C LEU A 151 16.61 -15.06 -10.46
N PHE A 152 16.11 -15.64 -9.36
CA PHE A 152 15.32 -14.96 -8.34
C PHE A 152 15.91 -15.24 -6.96
N SER A 153 16.22 -14.18 -6.21
CA SER A 153 16.63 -14.29 -4.81
C SER A 153 15.46 -13.97 -3.88
N LEU A 154 15.07 -14.93 -3.05
CA LEU A 154 14.11 -14.71 -1.97
C LEU A 154 14.83 -14.71 -0.62
N ARG A 155 14.63 -13.65 0.16
CA ARG A 155 15.04 -13.58 1.57
C ARG A 155 13.83 -13.33 2.44
N ILE A 156 13.67 -14.15 3.48
CA ILE A 156 12.62 -14.00 4.48
C ILE A 156 13.31 -13.52 5.76
N ALA A 157 12.89 -12.37 6.29
CA ALA A 157 13.44 -11.87 7.53
C ALA A 157 13.13 -12.85 8.68
N PRO A 158 14.04 -13.00 9.67
CA PRO A 158 13.87 -13.98 10.75
C PRO A 158 12.53 -13.83 11.51
N ALA A 159 12.00 -12.60 11.59
CA ALA A 159 10.74 -12.30 12.25
C ALA A 159 9.50 -12.86 11.53
N CYS A 160 9.61 -13.28 10.26
CA CYS A 160 8.49 -13.70 9.43
C CYS A 160 8.23 -15.23 9.47
N ILE A 161 9.14 -16.01 10.06
CA ILE A 161 9.02 -17.47 10.11
C ILE A 161 8.18 -17.87 11.32
N ARG A 162 6.85 -17.92 11.19
CA ARG A 162 6.03 -18.64 12.19
C ARG A 162 6.18 -20.14 11.98
N ARG A 163 6.99 -20.81 12.83
CA ARG A 163 6.95 -22.27 12.96
C ARG A 163 5.55 -22.67 13.46
N ARG A 164 4.72 -23.27 12.60
CA ARG A 164 3.61 -24.09 13.09
C ARG A 164 4.22 -25.34 13.72
N ILE A 165 4.28 -25.38 15.05
CA ILE A 165 4.51 -26.60 15.79
C ILE A 165 3.12 -27.26 15.91
N PHE A 166 2.96 -28.40 15.24
CA PHE A 166 1.80 -29.28 15.42
C PHE A 166 2.00 -30.11 16.69
#